data_AF-A0A4D6NB85-F1
#
_entry.id   AF-A0A4D6NB85-F1
#
_cell.length_a   1.000
_cell.length_b   1.000
_cell.length_c   1.000
_cell.angle_alpha   90.00
_cell.angle_beta   90.00
_cell.angle_gamma   90.00
#
_symmetry.space_group_name_H-M   'P 1'
#
loop_
_entity.id
_entity.type
_entity.pdbx_description
1 polymer ?
#
loop_
_entity_poly.entity_id
_entity_poly.type
_entity_poly.pdbx_seq_one_letter_code
_entity_poly.pdbx_strand_id
1 'polypeptide(L)'
;MDYEPPFLEAYKSLVQKDVGDSRNNNDYCSSTVERCDIPLIDLGRLSVEREECMREIAEAAREWGFFQVVNHGIPQELLKSMQIEQKKVFYQPFVNKSTQQVIFSTLSAKAYRWGNPFATNLRQLSWSEAFHFYVTDVSRMDQHQTLRSSLEGFATRMFSLAQSLSEILACKLNAKSNYFREHCWPKSSFIRLNRYPPCPVSKMHGLIPHCDTSFLTIVHQDHVGGLQLMKDGQWVGVKPNPHALVVNIGDLFQVVNHGVSQELLQNLRHEQMEVFRNSFAEKSRENFLNLPPRSYRWGNPSATNLTQISWSEAFHLFLPDIARMEDQHQSLRSSIEAFASAVTPLAERLVQILAQKVNIKFSYFQENCSAHTCFLRLNRYPPCPLHSRVFGLLPHTDSSFLTILNQDQIGGLQLMKDGKWISVKPNPQALVVNIGDLFQAVSNDMYISAKHQVVGGVKEERFSVAYFYNPRKDAVIESHMKRAVYRKFTFGEYREQIEKDVKETGDKVGLSRFLL
;
A
#
# COMPACT_ATOMS: atom_id res chain seq x y z
N MET A 1 -31.11 -25.28 -21.41
CA MET A 1 -29.68 -24.90 -21.17
C MET A 1 -29.40 -23.46 -21.63
N ASP A 2 -30.43 -22.76 -22.08
CA ASP A 2 -30.35 -21.67 -23.04
C ASP A 2 -29.85 -20.36 -22.40
N TYR A 3 -29.74 -20.33 -21.07
CA TYR A 3 -29.19 -19.24 -20.26
C TYR A 3 -27.67 -19.38 -19.99
N GLU A 4 -27.06 -20.51 -20.30
CA GLU A 4 -25.60 -20.72 -20.26
C GLU A 4 -25.02 -20.61 -21.69
N PRO A 5 -23.74 -20.23 -21.88
CA PRO A 5 -23.09 -20.29 -23.18
C PRO A 5 -22.84 -21.73 -23.65
N PRO A 6 -22.65 -21.94 -24.97
CA PRO A 6 -22.21 -23.22 -25.53
C PRO A 6 -20.73 -23.50 -25.20
N PHE A 7 -20.44 -23.86 -23.95
CA PHE A 7 -19.08 -23.97 -23.41
C PHE A 7 -18.16 -24.90 -24.22
N LEU A 8 -18.68 -26.07 -24.61
CA LEU A 8 -17.94 -27.08 -25.38
C LEU A 8 -17.54 -26.60 -26.79
N GLU A 9 -18.26 -25.64 -27.36
CA GLU A 9 -17.94 -25.04 -28.65
C GLU A 9 -16.96 -23.87 -28.47
N ALA A 10 -17.23 -23.00 -27.49
CA ALA A 10 -16.45 -21.79 -27.26
C ALA A 10 -15.01 -22.02 -26.75
N TYR A 11 -14.76 -23.11 -25.98
CA TYR A 11 -13.47 -23.33 -25.31
C TYR A 11 -12.81 -24.69 -25.62
N LYS A 12 -13.26 -25.39 -26.66
CA LYS A 12 -12.79 -26.73 -27.08
C LYS A 12 -11.26 -26.87 -27.12
N SER A 13 -10.58 -25.85 -27.64
CA SER A 13 -9.12 -25.82 -27.81
C SER A 13 -8.32 -25.72 -26.50
N LEU A 14 -8.91 -25.17 -25.43
CA LEU A 14 -8.28 -25.09 -24.12
C LEU A 14 -8.32 -26.43 -23.40
N VAL A 15 -9.47 -27.13 -23.49
CA VAL A 15 -9.68 -28.45 -22.87
C VAL A 15 -8.73 -29.50 -23.45
N GLN A 16 -8.43 -29.43 -24.75
CA GLN A 16 -7.55 -30.39 -25.43
C GLN A 16 -6.05 -30.23 -25.10
N LYS A 17 -5.61 -29.10 -24.52
CA LYS A 17 -4.17 -28.80 -24.31
C LYS A 17 -3.61 -29.15 -22.92
N ASP A 18 -4.44 -29.25 -21.88
CA ASP A 18 -3.97 -29.29 -20.47
C ASP A 18 -3.39 -30.66 -20.03
N VAL A 19 -3.43 -31.68 -20.88
CA VAL A 19 -3.07 -33.08 -20.55
C VAL A 19 -1.54 -33.33 -20.57
N GLY A 20 -0.75 -32.39 -20.02
CA GLY A 20 0.66 -32.15 -20.39
C GLY A 20 1.76 -32.14 -19.30
N ASP A 21 2.50 -31.03 -19.20
CA ASP A 21 3.95 -30.95 -18.89
C ASP A 21 4.36 -30.60 -17.43
N SER A 22 5.62 -30.86 -17.05
CA SER A 22 6.22 -30.45 -15.74
C SER A 22 7.77 -30.53 -15.59
N ARG A 23 8.45 -29.44 -15.08
CA ARG A 23 9.76 -29.29 -14.29
C ARG A 23 10.36 -27.84 -14.38
N ASN A 24 11.52 -27.40 -13.81
CA ASN A 24 12.06 -27.32 -12.41
C ASN A 24 13.41 -26.49 -12.32
N ASN A 25 13.72 -25.63 -11.31
CA ASN A 25 15.08 -25.02 -11.00
C ASN A 25 15.19 -24.07 -9.74
N ASN A 26 16.41 -23.68 -9.27
CA ASN A 26 16.75 -22.94 -8.00
C ASN A 26 17.61 -21.62 -8.14
N ASP A 27 17.60 -20.71 -7.13
CA ASP A 27 18.15 -19.31 -7.18
C ASP A 27 18.71 -18.73 -5.83
N TYR A 28 19.52 -17.66 -5.84
CA TYR A 28 20.20 -17.07 -4.65
C TYR A 28 19.46 -15.97 -3.86
N CYS A 29 18.64 -15.12 -4.50
CA CYS A 29 17.71 -14.20 -3.80
C CYS A 29 16.25 -14.69 -3.87
N SER A 30 16.09 -16.00 -4.07
CA SER A 30 14.81 -16.69 -4.25
C SER A 30 14.57 -17.75 -3.17
N SER A 31 15.15 -17.53 -1.98
CA SER A 31 14.47 -18.04 -0.79
C SER A 31 13.08 -17.40 -0.77
N THR A 32 12.04 -18.22 -0.70
CA THR A 32 10.65 -17.75 -0.59
C THR A 32 10.50 -17.00 0.74
N VAL A 33 10.69 -15.68 0.69
CA VAL A 33 10.58 -14.79 1.85
C VAL A 33 9.12 -14.74 2.29
N GLU A 34 8.86 -15.10 3.55
CA GLU A 34 7.53 -15.05 4.13
C GLU A 34 6.96 -13.62 4.00
N ARG A 35 5.72 -13.51 3.53
CA ARG A 35 4.96 -12.26 3.54
C ARG A 35 4.14 -12.26 4.82
N CYS A 36 4.28 -11.21 5.63
CA CYS A 36 3.58 -11.09 6.89
C CYS A 36 2.79 -9.78 6.93
N ASP A 37 1.60 -9.83 7.51
CA ASP A 37 0.78 -8.66 7.77
C ASP A 37 1.28 -8.00 9.07
N ILE A 38 1.90 -6.82 8.92
CA ILE A 38 2.27 -5.95 10.04
C ILE A 38 1.00 -5.50 10.82
N PRO A 39 1.02 -5.27 12.15
CA PRO A 39 -0.17 -5.16 13.01
C PRO A 39 -1.33 -4.26 12.57
N LEU A 40 -2.58 -4.68 12.82
CA LEU A 40 -3.85 -4.06 12.37
C LEU A 40 -4.70 -3.48 13.51
N ILE A 41 -5.06 -2.19 13.43
CA ILE A 41 -5.56 -1.36 14.55
C ILE A 41 -6.98 -0.83 14.29
N ASP A 42 -7.99 -1.27 15.04
CA ASP A 42 -9.40 -0.85 14.84
C ASP A 42 -9.67 0.61 15.26
N LEU A 43 -9.46 1.48 14.29
CA LEU A 43 -10.33 2.59 13.90
C LEU A 43 -11.43 2.97 14.91
N GLY A 44 -12.56 2.26 14.87
CA GLY A 44 -13.79 2.52 15.65
C GLY A 44 -13.58 2.78 17.14
N ARG A 45 -12.43 2.38 17.70
CA ARG A 45 -12.10 2.39 19.12
C ARG A 45 -11.49 3.69 19.65
N LEU A 46 -10.73 4.50 18.90
CA LEU A 46 -10.15 5.79 19.41
C LEU A 46 -11.14 6.82 20.05
N SER A 47 -12.46 6.66 19.86
CA SER A 47 -13.52 7.56 20.34
C SER A 47 -14.36 6.95 21.47
N VAL A 48 -14.06 5.72 21.87
CA VAL A 48 -14.75 4.95 22.92
C VAL A 48 -13.75 4.26 23.87
N GLU A 49 -12.59 3.86 23.35
CA GLU A 49 -11.53 3.06 23.98
C GLU A 49 -10.13 3.65 23.64
N ARG A 50 -9.97 4.98 23.76
CA ARG A 50 -8.78 5.73 23.32
C ARG A 50 -7.44 5.16 23.78
N GLU A 51 -7.32 4.81 25.06
CA GLU A 51 -6.09 4.28 25.68
C GLU A 51 -5.66 2.93 25.10
N GLU A 52 -6.60 2.11 24.65
CA GLU A 52 -6.30 0.77 24.13
C GLU A 52 -5.72 0.83 22.72
N CYS A 53 -6.30 1.65 21.83
CA CYS A 53 -5.72 1.88 20.51
C CYS A 53 -4.34 2.57 20.60
N MET A 54 -4.14 3.46 21.57
CA MET A 54 -2.81 4.04 21.85
C MET A 54 -1.80 3.00 22.37
N ARG A 55 -2.26 1.96 23.07
CA ARG A 55 -1.43 0.80 23.44
C ARG A 55 -1.06 -0.05 22.22
N GLU A 56 -2.01 -0.33 21.31
CA GLU A 56 -1.76 -1.10 20.09
C GLU A 56 -0.69 -0.43 19.18
N ILE A 57 -0.70 0.90 19.06
CA ILE A 57 0.34 1.67 18.34
C ILE A 57 1.73 1.49 18.99
N ALA A 58 1.81 1.61 20.31
CA ALA A 58 3.08 1.45 21.04
C ALA A 58 3.59 0.00 21.01
N GLU A 59 2.69 -0.98 21.06
CA GLU A 59 2.99 -2.41 20.95
C GLU A 59 3.53 -2.76 19.57
N ALA A 60 2.92 -2.25 18.50
CA ALA A 60 3.45 -2.41 17.15
C ALA A 60 4.81 -1.74 16.94
N ALA A 61 5.05 -0.55 17.51
CA ALA A 61 6.37 0.11 17.47
C ALA A 61 7.45 -0.62 18.30
N ARG A 62 7.05 -1.30 19.39
CA ARG A 62 7.92 -2.11 20.25
C ARG A 62 8.30 -3.43 19.57
N GLU A 63 7.35 -4.11 18.94
CA GLU A 63 7.55 -5.47 18.44
C GLU A 63 8.00 -5.54 16.99
N TRP A 64 7.53 -4.61 16.15
CA TRP A 64 7.75 -4.61 14.70
C TRP A 64 8.48 -3.36 14.21
N GLY A 65 8.07 -2.20 14.72
CA GLY A 65 8.36 -0.90 14.13
C GLY A 65 7.45 -0.48 12.96
N PHE A 66 6.32 -1.16 12.66
CA PHE A 66 5.45 -1.00 11.43
C PHE A 66 3.93 -1.41 11.69
N PHE A 67 2.83 -0.83 11.10
CA PHE A 67 1.34 -1.14 11.37
C PHE A 67 0.15 -0.58 10.43
N GLN A 68 -1.20 -0.82 10.71
CA GLN A 68 -2.45 -0.91 9.81
C GLN A 68 -3.94 -0.56 10.40
N VAL A 69 -5.15 -0.55 9.70
CA VAL A 69 -6.58 -0.09 10.19
C VAL A 69 -8.02 -0.68 9.67
N VAL A 70 -9.26 -0.52 10.33
CA VAL A 70 -10.71 -1.06 9.97
C VAL A 70 -12.12 -0.41 10.53
N ASN A 71 -13.39 -0.93 10.19
CA ASN A 71 -14.81 -0.99 10.89
C ASN A 71 -16.22 -0.29 10.39
N HIS A 72 -17.53 -0.79 10.59
CA HIS A 72 -18.77 -0.60 9.65
C HIS A 72 -20.35 -0.27 9.98
N GLY A 73 -21.44 -1.07 9.59
CA GLY A 73 -22.96 -0.90 9.85
C GLY A 73 -24.13 -0.91 8.73
N ILE A 74 -24.97 -1.99 8.48
CA ILE A 74 -26.13 -2.07 7.47
C ILE A 74 -27.41 -2.91 7.84
N PRO A 75 -28.63 -2.66 7.23
CA PRO A 75 -29.86 -3.52 7.32
C PRO A 75 -29.98 -4.74 6.36
N GLN A 76 -30.74 -5.78 6.78
CA GLN A 76 -30.77 -7.12 6.15
C GLN A 76 -31.77 -7.40 5.01
N GLU A 77 -33.06 -7.00 5.11
CA GLU A 77 -34.07 -7.42 4.09
C GLU A 77 -33.76 -6.92 2.68
N LEU A 78 -33.07 -5.78 2.58
CA LEU A 78 -32.55 -5.25 1.33
C LEU A 78 -31.59 -6.21 0.62
N LEU A 79 -30.74 -6.90 1.39
CA LEU A 79 -29.72 -7.79 0.87
C LEU A 79 -30.38 -9.02 0.21
N LYS A 80 -31.47 -9.51 0.81
CA LYS A 80 -32.31 -10.58 0.24
C LYS A 80 -33.00 -10.17 -1.06
N SER A 81 -33.60 -8.97 -1.10
CA SER A 81 -34.28 -8.46 -2.31
C SER A 81 -33.35 -8.46 -3.53
N MET A 82 -32.10 -8.02 -3.33
CA MET A 82 -31.08 -8.04 -4.38
C MET A 82 -30.74 -9.43 -4.91
N GLN A 83 -30.66 -10.44 -4.05
CA GLN A 83 -30.38 -11.81 -4.49
C GLN A 83 -31.51 -12.38 -5.37
N ILE A 84 -32.76 -11.97 -5.13
CA ILE A 84 -33.92 -12.38 -5.93
C ILE A 84 -33.85 -11.78 -7.33
N GLU A 85 -33.66 -10.46 -7.44
CA GLU A 85 -33.58 -9.80 -8.74
C GLU A 85 -32.33 -10.20 -9.54
N GLN A 86 -31.18 -10.38 -8.86
CA GLN A 86 -29.97 -10.92 -9.47
C GLN A 86 -30.22 -12.27 -10.17
N LYS A 87 -30.95 -13.20 -9.52
CA LYS A 87 -31.28 -14.52 -10.11
C LYS A 87 -32.17 -14.39 -11.35
N LYS A 88 -33.17 -13.50 -11.34
CA LYS A 88 -34.06 -13.26 -12.48
C LYS A 88 -33.29 -12.81 -13.73
N VAL A 89 -32.28 -11.95 -13.58
CA VAL A 89 -31.45 -11.47 -14.70
C VAL A 89 -30.57 -12.59 -15.27
N PHE A 90 -29.85 -13.30 -14.39
CA PHE A 90 -28.91 -14.32 -14.85
C PHE A 90 -29.58 -15.53 -15.51
N TYR A 91 -30.85 -15.81 -15.20
CA TYR A 91 -31.62 -16.91 -15.81
C TYR A 91 -32.29 -16.54 -17.15
N GLN A 92 -32.08 -15.32 -17.68
CA GLN A 92 -32.45 -15.01 -19.06
C GLN A 92 -31.55 -15.76 -20.07
N PRO A 93 -32.02 -16.01 -21.31
CA PRO A 93 -31.24 -16.67 -22.35
C PRO A 93 -29.87 -15.99 -22.59
N PHE A 94 -28.83 -16.79 -22.81
CA PHE A 94 -27.45 -16.36 -22.99
C PHE A 94 -27.30 -15.41 -24.19
N VAL A 95 -28.01 -15.67 -25.29
CA VAL A 95 -28.03 -14.79 -26.47
C VAL A 95 -28.50 -13.38 -26.07
N ASN A 96 -29.57 -13.25 -25.30
CA ASN A 96 -30.11 -11.97 -24.84
C ASN A 96 -29.13 -11.21 -23.93
N LYS A 97 -28.35 -11.93 -23.10
CA LYS A 97 -27.30 -11.36 -22.24
C LYS A 97 -26.05 -10.95 -23.04
N SER A 98 -25.66 -11.75 -24.03
CA SER A 98 -24.38 -11.61 -24.77
C SER A 98 -24.43 -10.62 -25.93
N THR A 99 -25.55 -10.51 -26.65
CA THR A 99 -25.69 -9.53 -27.76
C THR A 99 -26.04 -8.12 -27.27
N GLN A 100 -26.28 -7.95 -25.96
CA GLN A 100 -26.70 -6.70 -25.29
C GLN A 100 -28.05 -6.11 -25.77
N GLN A 101 -28.72 -6.73 -26.76
CA GLN A 101 -29.91 -6.19 -27.42
C GLN A 101 -31.19 -6.14 -26.57
N VAL A 102 -31.25 -6.86 -25.44
CA VAL A 102 -32.54 -7.12 -24.76
C VAL A 102 -32.67 -6.50 -23.36
N ILE A 103 -31.56 -6.15 -22.69
CA ILE A 103 -31.61 -5.62 -21.32
C ILE A 103 -31.02 -4.21 -21.22
N PHE A 104 -30.07 -3.86 -22.10
CA PHE A 104 -29.11 -2.77 -21.85
C PHE A 104 -28.72 -1.97 -23.11
N SER A 105 -29.64 -1.73 -24.04
CA SER A 105 -29.39 -0.89 -25.24
C SER A 105 -28.92 0.54 -24.92
N THR A 106 -29.09 0.98 -23.68
CA THR A 106 -28.73 2.29 -23.11
C THR A 106 -27.47 2.29 -22.23
N LEU A 107 -26.82 1.13 -21.99
CA LEU A 107 -25.58 1.06 -21.19
C LEU A 107 -24.32 1.04 -22.05
N SER A 108 -23.16 1.29 -21.42
CA SER A 108 -21.86 1.16 -22.10
C SER A 108 -21.62 -0.28 -22.60
N ALA A 109 -20.98 -0.41 -23.76
CA ALA A 109 -20.86 -1.66 -24.55
C ALA A 109 -20.05 -2.81 -23.89
N LYS A 110 -19.77 -2.74 -22.58
CA LYS A 110 -18.95 -3.70 -21.81
C LYS A 110 -19.62 -4.16 -20.50
N ALA A 111 -20.93 -3.94 -20.33
CA ALA A 111 -21.65 -4.21 -19.08
C ALA A 111 -21.76 -5.70 -18.69
N TYR A 112 -21.62 -6.64 -19.64
CA TYR A 112 -21.69 -8.09 -19.38
C TYR A 112 -20.35 -8.78 -19.70
N ARG A 113 -19.94 -9.74 -18.86
CA ARG A 113 -18.85 -10.68 -19.15
C ARG A 113 -19.28 -12.13 -18.88
N TRP A 114 -18.81 -13.04 -19.73
CA TRP A 114 -18.68 -14.47 -19.39
C TRP A 114 -17.20 -14.86 -19.37
N GLY A 115 -16.75 -15.42 -18.26
CA GLY A 115 -15.39 -15.90 -18.04
C GLY A 115 -14.29 -14.89 -18.33
N ASN A 116 -13.25 -15.35 -19.01
CA ASN A 116 -12.14 -14.56 -19.51
C ASN A 116 -12.00 -14.82 -21.03
N PRO A 117 -12.32 -13.86 -21.92
CA PRO A 117 -12.26 -14.06 -23.37
C PRO A 117 -10.83 -14.17 -23.91
N PHE A 118 -9.82 -13.84 -23.11
CA PHE A 118 -8.39 -13.91 -23.47
C PHE A 118 -7.66 -15.09 -22.83
N ALA A 119 -8.38 -16.05 -22.24
CA ALA A 119 -7.78 -17.23 -21.62
C ALA A 119 -7.10 -18.13 -22.66
N THR A 120 -5.82 -18.44 -22.46
CA THR A 120 -5.01 -19.32 -23.34
C THR A 120 -4.85 -20.75 -22.80
N ASN A 121 -5.30 -20.99 -21.56
CA ASN A 121 -5.35 -22.29 -20.90
C ASN A 121 -6.45 -22.29 -19.81
N LEU A 122 -6.83 -23.47 -19.30
CA LEU A 122 -7.90 -23.62 -18.31
C LEU A 122 -7.66 -22.88 -16.98
N ARG A 123 -6.40 -22.66 -16.58
CA ARG A 123 -6.05 -21.95 -15.33
C ARG A 123 -6.31 -20.43 -15.42
N GLN A 124 -6.39 -19.90 -16.64
CA GLN A 124 -6.70 -18.48 -16.91
C GLN A 124 -8.21 -18.23 -17.11
N LEU A 125 -9.03 -19.28 -17.19
CA LEU A 125 -10.47 -19.17 -17.35
C LEU A 125 -11.15 -18.99 -15.99
N SER A 126 -12.14 -18.09 -15.95
CA SER A 126 -13.03 -17.92 -14.80
C SER A 126 -14.37 -18.59 -15.11
N TRP A 127 -14.84 -19.48 -14.25
CA TRP A 127 -16.19 -20.07 -14.32
C TRP A 127 -17.23 -19.16 -13.67
N SER A 128 -17.35 -17.94 -14.21
CA SER A 128 -18.31 -16.94 -13.77
C SER A 128 -18.84 -16.09 -14.91
N GLU A 129 -20.08 -15.69 -14.80
CA GLU A 129 -20.59 -14.50 -15.46
C GLU A 129 -20.75 -13.36 -14.46
N ALA A 130 -20.63 -12.13 -14.97
CA ALA A 130 -20.92 -10.95 -14.19
C ALA A 130 -21.54 -9.85 -15.03
N PHE A 131 -22.44 -9.10 -14.40
CA PHE A 131 -22.85 -7.78 -14.88
C PHE A 131 -22.13 -6.71 -14.07
N HIS A 132 -21.70 -5.65 -14.74
CA HIS A 132 -20.99 -4.52 -14.17
C HIS A 132 -21.75 -3.24 -14.51
N PHE A 133 -22.28 -2.59 -13.48
CA PHE A 133 -23.09 -1.38 -13.58
C PHE A 133 -22.37 -0.23 -12.88
N TYR A 134 -22.07 0.87 -13.57
CA TYR A 134 -21.80 2.12 -12.87
C TYR A 134 -23.10 2.59 -12.20
N VAL A 135 -23.00 3.11 -10.98
CA VAL A 135 -24.18 3.54 -10.19
C VAL A 135 -24.96 4.66 -10.91
N THR A 136 -24.31 5.46 -11.76
CA THR A 136 -24.97 6.43 -12.67
C THR A 136 -25.97 5.78 -13.61
N ASP A 137 -25.61 4.62 -14.15
CA ASP A 137 -26.27 4.06 -15.31
C ASP A 137 -27.47 3.18 -14.91
N VAL A 138 -27.54 2.76 -13.65
CA VAL A 138 -28.71 2.07 -13.06
C VAL A 138 -29.99 2.89 -13.28
N SER A 139 -29.93 4.21 -13.11
CA SER A 139 -31.07 5.12 -13.34
C SER A 139 -31.58 5.12 -14.79
N ARG A 140 -30.75 4.72 -15.75
CA ARG A 140 -31.07 4.64 -17.18
C ARG A 140 -31.70 3.30 -17.58
N MET A 141 -31.86 2.36 -16.64
CA MET A 141 -32.52 1.09 -16.88
C MET A 141 -34.04 1.31 -17.06
N ASP A 142 -34.45 1.34 -18.32
CA ASP A 142 -35.82 1.49 -18.78
C ASP A 142 -36.58 0.16 -18.81
N GLN A 143 -35.86 -0.97 -18.91
CA GLN A 143 -36.40 -2.33 -18.78
C GLN A 143 -35.98 -2.95 -17.44
N HIS A 144 -36.86 -3.78 -16.83
CA HIS A 144 -36.73 -4.37 -15.48
C HIS A 144 -36.78 -3.40 -14.28
N GLN A 145 -37.95 -2.76 -14.07
CA GLN A 145 -38.20 -1.82 -12.96
C GLN A 145 -37.92 -2.38 -11.55
N THR A 146 -38.20 -3.65 -11.28
CA THR A 146 -37.98 -4.29 -9.95
C THR A 146 -36.50 -4.53 -9.63
N LEU A 147 -35.72 -4.85 -10.66
CA LEU A 147 -34.27 -4.96 -10.59
C LEU A 147 -33.66 -3.58 -10.38
N ARG A 148 -34.12 -2.57 -11.13
CA ARG A 148 -33.66 -1.18 -10.97
C ARG A 148 -33.89 -0.68 -9.54
N SER A 149 -35.12 -0.81 -9.01
CA SER A 149 -35.42 -0.34 -7.66
C SER A 149 -34.64 -1.09 -6.57
N SER A 150 -34.40 -2.40 -6.76
CA SER A 150 -33.53 -3.17 -5.86
C SER A 150 -32.06 -2.71 -5.94
N LEU A 151 -31.52 -2.50 -7.16
CA LEU A 151 -30.17 -1.97 -7.39
C LEU A 151 -30.01 -0.56 -6.81
N GLU A 152 -30.99 0.32 -6.98
CA GLU A 152 -31.02 1.68 -6.42
C GLU A 152 -31.05 1.65 -4.89
N GLY A 153 -31.91 0.83 -4.28
CA GLY A 153 -31.98 0.65 -2.84
C GLY A 153 -30.67 0.09 -2.26
N PHE A 154 -30.09 -0.93 -2.91
CA PHE A 154 -28.83 -1.53 -2.52
C PHE A 154 -27.65 -0.59 -2.74
N ALA A 155 -27.56 0.08 -3.89
CA ALA A 155 -26.58 1.13 -4.14
C ALA A 155 -26.64 2.20 -3.05
N THR A 156 -27.83 2.70 -2.74
CA THR A 156 -28.03 3.75 -1.72
C THR A 156 -27.57 3.30 -0.33
N ARG A 157 -27.85 2.05 0.07
CA ARG A 157 -27.46 1.55 1.40
C ARG A 157 -26.02 1.06 1.45
N MET A 158 -25.49 0.42 0.40
CA MET A 158 -24.07 0.13 0.25
C MET A 158 -23.24 1.41 0.18
N PHE A 159 -23.75 2.46 -0.45
CA PHE A 159 -23.10 3.77 -0.49
C PHE A 159 -23.24 4.51 0.84
N SER A 160 -24.40 4.48 1.49
CA SER A 160 -24.57 5.00 2.85
C SER A 160 -23.69 4.25 3.85
N LEU A 161 -23.46 2.95 3.68
CA LEU A 161 -22.50 2.19 4.46
C LEU A 161 -21.08 2.46 4.07
N ALA A 162 -20.76 2.53 2.78
CA ALA A 162 -19.43 2.90 2.33
C ALA A 162 -19.12 4.30 2.85
N GLN A 163 -20.10 5.19 2.97
CA GLN A 163 -20.01 6.47 3.64
C GLN A 163 -19.94 6.36 5.16
N SER A 164 -20.70 5.50 5.85
CA SER A 164 -20.56 5.31 7.31
C SER A 164 -19.23 4.63 7.67
N LEU A 165 -18.78 3.64 6.90
CA LEU A 165 -17.42 3.11 6.86
C LEU A 165 -16.43 4.23 6.65
N SER A 166 -16.61 5.02 5.59
CA SER A 166 -15.69 6.09 5.24
C SER A 166 -15.75 7.26 6.22
N GLU A 167 -16.84 7.43 6.97
CA GLU A 167 -17.03 8.43 8.02
C GLU A 167 -16.44 7.95 9.33
N ILE A 168 -16.58 6.67 9.67
CA ILE A 168 -15.85 6.03 10.77
C ILE A 168 -14.36 6.07 10.44
N LEU A 169 -13.95 5.65 9.25
CA LEU A 169 -12.59 5.84 8.74
C LEU A 169 -12.19 7.32 8.85
N ALA A 170 -12.86 8.29 8.20
CA ALA A 170 -12.53 9.72 8.23
C ALA A 170 -12.42 10.31 9.64
N CYS A 171 -13.41 10.10 10.50
CA CYS A 171 -13.42 10.58 11.89
C CYS A 171 -12.23 10.07 12.70
N LYS A 172 -11.70 8.91 12.35
CA LYS A 172 -10.55 8.28 13.02
C LYS A 172 -9.21 8.58 12.36
N LEU A 173 -9.31 8.92 11.09
CA LEU A 173 -8.25 9.37 10.23
C LEU A 173 -8.12 10.91 10.26
N ASN A 174 -8.85 11.55 11.20
CA ASN A 174 -8.90 12.99 11.47
C ASN A 174 -9.16 13.89 10.25
N ALA A 175 -9.78 13.34 9.21
CA ALA A 175 -10.44 14.14 8.19
C ALA A 175 -11.78 14.68 8.74
N LYS A 176 -12.35 15.71 8.12
CA LYS A 176 -13.75 16.08 8.41
C LYS A 176 -14.61 14.84 8.17
N SER A 177 -15.64 14.60 9.01
CA SER A 177 -16.50 13.41 8.86
C SER A 177 -17.05 13.28 7.44
N ASN A 178 -17.48 14.40 6.84
CA ASN A 178 -17.98 14.46 5.47
C ASN A 178 -16.92 14.37 4.36
N TYR A 179 -15.63 14.11 4.64
CA TYR A 179 -14.56 14.13 3.65
C TYR A 179 -14.79 13.17 2.47
N PHE A 180 -15.03 11.88 2.73
CA PHE A 180 -15.35 10.94 1.65
C PHE A 180 -16.76 11.15 1.09
N ARG A 181 -17.68 11.78 1.85
CA ARG A 181 -19.00 12.20 1.34
C ARG A 181 -18.87 13.30 0.26
N GLU A 182 -17.83 14.13 0.35
CA GLU A 182 -17.48 15.17 -0.64
C GLU A 182 -16.62 14.63 -1.80
N HIS A 183 -15.74 13.65 -1.55
CA HIS A 183 -14.69 13.24 -2.51
C HIS A 183 -14.88 11.84 -3.14
N CYS A 184 -15.58 10.90 -2.50
CA CYS A 184 -15.99 9.64 -3.16
C CYS A 184 -17.27 9.89 -3.95
N TRP A 185 -17.11 10.34 -5.20
CA TRP A 185 -18.24 10.63 -6.07
C TRP A 185 -19.12 9.39 -6.27
N PRO A 186 -20.46 9.47 -6.05
CA PRO A 186 -21.36 8.35 -6.33
C PRO A 186 -21.23 7.81 -7.75
N LYS A 187 -20.79 8.68 -8.68
CA LYS A 187 -20.67 8.41 -10.10
C LYS A 187 -19.49 7.50 -10.50
N SER A 188 -18.47 7.36 -9.66
CA SER A 188 -17.34 6.43 -9.92
C SER A 188 -17.53 5.07 -9.27
N SER A 189 -18.56 4.90 -8.44
CA SER A 189 -18.92 3.62 -7.84
C SER A 189 -19.58 2.70 -8.87
N PHE A 190 -19.32 1.40 -8.76
CA PHE A 190 -19.96 0.37 -9.59
C PHE A 190 -20.46 -0.80 -8.72
N ILE A 191 -21.52 -1.46 -9.19
CA ILE A 191 -22.03 -2.72 -8.65
C ILE A 191 -21.64 -3.83 -9.63
N ARG A 192 -21.04 -4.89 -9.11
CA ARG A 192 -20.78 -6.12 -9.87
C ARG A 192 -21.67 -7.24 -9.33
N LEU A 193 -22.71 -7.60 -10.08
CA LEU A 193 -23.45 -8.84 -9.82
C LEU A 193 -22.62 -9.98 -10.40
N ASN A 194 -22.31 -11.00 -9.60
CA ASN A 194 -21.56 -12.19 -10.06
C ASN A 194 -22.44 -13.43 -9.91
N ARG A 195 -22.36 -14.35 -10.87
CA ARG A 195 -22.93 -15.70 -10.76
C ARG A 195 -21.86 -16.73 -11.07
N TYR A 196 -21.84 -17.77 -10.24
CA TYR A 196 -20.98 -18.94 -10.35
C TYR A 196 -21.89 -20.14 -10.63
N PRO A 197 -22.07 -20.56 -11.89
CA PRO A 197 -22.90 -21.72 -12.21
C PRO A 197 -22.24 -23.01 -11.69
N PRO A 198 -23.02 -24.09 -11.48
CA PRO A 198 -22.46 -25.42 -11.29
C PRO A 198 -21.46 -25.75 -12.40
N CYS A 199 -20.25 -26.17 -12.03
CA CYS A 199 -19.18 -26.47 -12.99
C CYS A 199 -19.16 -27.96 -13.31
N PRO A 200 -19.31 -28.38 -14.58
CA PRO A 200 -19.28 -29.79 -14.97
C PRO A 200 -17.85 -30.37 -15.04
N VAL A 201 -16.82 -29.54 -14.85
CA VAL A 201 -15.40 -29.92 -14.93
C VAL A 201 -14.71 -29.62 -13.59
N SER A 202 -13.94 -30.58 -13.06
CA SER A 202 -13.17 -30.37 -11.83
C SER A 202 -11.98 -29.41 -12.06
N LYS A 203 -11.55 -28.71 -11.00
CA LYS A 203 -10.37 -27.81 -10.96
C LYS A 203 -10.47 -26.46 -11.71
N MET A 204 -11.64 -25.98 -12.10
CA MET A 204 -11.80 -24.57 -12.52
C MET A 204 -12.20 -23.64 -11.37
N HIS A 205 -11.66 -22.42 -11.36
CA HIS A 205 -12.02 -21.37 -10.41
C HIS A 205 -13.27 -20.64 -10.88
N GLY A 206 -14.20 -20.29 -9.99
CA GLY A 206 -15.34 -19.43 -10.33
C GLY A 206 -14.89 -18.05 -10.83
N LEU A 207 -13.96 -17.43 -10.12
CA LEU A 207 -13.19 -16.28 -10.57
C LEU A 207 -11.73 -16.56 -10.27
N ILE A 208 -10.83 -16.29 -11.21
CA ILE A 208 -9.39 -16.50 -10.99
C ILE A 208 -8.89 -15.69 -9.77
N PRO A 209 -7.80 -16.13 -9.11
CA PRO A 209 -7.14 -15.34 -8.07
C PRO A 209 -6.83 -13.92 -8.56
N HIS A 210 -7.32 -12.92 -7.84
CA HIS A 210 -7.20 -11.50 -8.17
C HIS A 210 -7.29 -10.66 -6.89
N CYS A 211 -6.95 -9.37 -7.03
CA CYS A 211 -7.18 -8.34 -6.02
C CYS A 211 -8.20 -7.34 -6.59
N ASP A 212 -9.02 -6.74 -5.74
CA ASP A 212 -9.96 -5.69 -6.17
C ASP A 212 -9.22 -4.37 -6.43
N THR A 213 -9.71 -3.61 -7.41
CA THR A 213 -9.15 -2.30 -7.79
C THR A 213 -9.86 -1.11 -7.12
N SER A 214 -10.86 -1.38 -6.28
CA SER A 214 -11.69 -0.39 -5.60
C SER A 214 -11.17 -0.09 -4.19
N PHE A 215 -11.33 1.16 -3.76
CA PHE A 215 -11.05 1.62 -2.39
C PHE A 215 -11.74 0.75 -1.31
N LEU A 216 -12.98 0.35 -1.57
CA LEU A 216 -13.78 -0.44 -0.66
C LEU A 216 -14.77 -1.30 -1.44
N THR A 217 -14.69 -2.63 -1.33
CA THR A 217 -15.66 -3.56 -1.94
C THR A 217 -16.52 -4.19 -0.84
N ILE A 218 -17.84 -4.04 -0.93
CA ILE A 218 -18.78 -4.68 0.00
C ILE A 218 -19.43 -5.86 -0.73
N VAL A 219 -19.13 -7.08 -0.28
CA VAL A 219 -19.63 -8.32 -0.87
C VAL A 219 -20.77 -8.88 -0.02
N HIS A 220 -21.95 -9.01 -0.63
CA HIS A 220 -23.03 -9.83 -0.10
C HIS A 220 -22.97 -11.24 -0.70
N GLN A 221 -22.85 -12.27 0.13
CA GLN A 221 -22.78 -13.67 -0.30
C GLN A 221 -24.14 -14.36 -0.14
N ASP A 222 -24.39 -15.40 -0.92
CA ASP A 222 -25.49 -16.33 -0.68
C ASP A 222 -25.05 -17.50 0.22
N HIS A 223 -25.96 -18.45 0.44
CA HIS A 223 -25.71 -19.62 1.30
C HIS A 223 -24.83 -20.71 0.64
N VAL A 224 -24.49 -20.60 -0.65
CA VAL A 224 -23.68 -21.60 -1.36
C VAL A 224 -22.20 -21.41 -1.05
N GLY A 225 -21.76 -20.16 -0.90
CA GLY A 225 -20.38 -19.81 -0.55
C GLY A 225 -19.40 -20.01 -1.69
N GLY A 226 -18.21 -20.53 -1.37
CA GLY A 226 -17.12 -20.70 -2.33
C GLY A 226 -16.26 -19.45 -2.54
N LEU A 227 -16.51 -18.33 -1.85
CA LEU A 227 -15.50 -17.29 -1.71
C LEU A 227 -14.33 -17.87 -0.91
N GLN A 228 -13.13 -17.83 -1.48
CA GLN A 228 -11.90 -18.17 -0.79
C GLN A 228 -11.03 -16.91 -0.71
N LEU A 229 -10.47 -16.66 0.47
CA LEU A 229 -9.43 -15.66 0.67
C LEU A 229 -8.10 -16.40 0.78
N MET A 230 -7.07 -15.86 0.13
CA MET A 230 -5.71 -16.34 0.36
C MET A 230 -5.25 -15.81 1.72
N LYS A 231 -5.14 -16.68 2.73
CA LYS A 231 -4.65 -16.33 4.07
C LYS A 231 -3.57 -17.34 4.47
N ASP A 232 -2.45 -16.84 4.96
CA ASP A 232 -1.32 -17.68 5.43
C ASP A 232 -0.82 -18.67 4.36
N GLY A 233 -0.87 -18.28 3.09
CA GLY A 233 -0.49 -19.12 1.94
C GLY A 233 -1.49 -20.24 1.60
N GLN A 234 -2.62 -20.33 2.31
CA GLN A 234 -3.68 -21.29 2.07
C GLN A 234 -4.96 -20.60 1.60
N TRP A 235 -5.73 -21.29 0.75
CA TRP A 235 -7.06 -20.84 0.36
C TRP A 235 -8.08 -21.14 1.46
N VAL A 236 -8.34 -20.14 2.31
CA VAL A 236 -9.31 -20.24 3.39
C VAL A 236 -10.70 -19.92 2.84
N GLY A 237 -11.61 -20.89 2.93
CA GLY A 237 -13.01 -20.68 2.58
C GLY A 237 -13.68 -19.73 3.56
N VAL A 238 -14.27 -18.65 3.05
CA VAL A 238 -15.11 -17.76 3.84
C VAL A 238 -16.45 -18.45 4.05
N LYS A 239 -16.75 -18.83 5.29
CA LYS A 239 -18.03 -19.46 5.63
C LYS A 239 -19.17 -18.46 5.38
N PRO A 240 -20.19 -18.80 4.57
CA PRO A 240 -21.35 -17.94 4.38
C PRO A 240 -22.02 -17.57 5.69
N ASN A 241 -22.35 -16.29 5.84
CA ASN A 241 -23.19 -15.81 6.92
C ASN A 241 -24.28 -14.91 6.31
N PRO A 242 -25.56 -15.35 6.26
CA PRO A 242 -26.65 -14.58 5.66
C PRO A 242 -27.03 -13.34 6.48
N HIS A 243 -26.35 -13.07 7.60
CA HIS A 243 -26.54 -11.89 8.44
C HIS A 243 -25.32 -10.93 8.43
N ALA A 244 -24.29 -11.21 7.63
CA ALA A 244 -23.09 -10.37 7.54
C ALA A 244 -22.78 -9.95 6.09
N LEU A 245 -22.02 -8.87 5.97
CA LEU A 245 -21.39 -8.45 4.72
C LEU A 245 -19.90 -8.68 4.83
N VAL A 246 -19.29 -9.15 3.75
CA VAL A 246 -17.84 -9.28 3.67
C VAL A 246 -17.30 -8.00 3.04
N VAL A 247 -16.76 -7.13 3.89
CA VAL A 247 -16.10 -5.90 3.46
C VAL A 247 -14.65 -6.22 3.14
N ASN A 248 -14.30 -6.18 1.86
CA ASN A 248 -12.91 -6.17 1.42
C ASN A 248 -12.43 -4.71 1.39
N ILE A 249 -11.52 -4.38 2.31
CA ILE A 249 -10.70 -3.17 2.24
C ILE A 249 -9.38 -3.63 1.61
N GLY A 250 -9.03 -3.04 0.45
CA GLY A 250 -8.06 -3.61 -0.48
C GLY A 250 -6.73 -4.06 0.16
N ASP A 251 -6.19 -5.16 -0.38
CA ASP A 251 -5.41 -6.21 0.29
C ASP A 251 -4.08 -5.84 0.98
N LEU A 252 -4.02 -4.78 1.79
CA LEU A 252 -2.78 -4.30 2.37
C LEU A 252 -2.96 -3.10 3.28
N PHE A 253 -2.06 -2.91 4.24
CA PHE A 253 -2.07 -1.67 4.98
C PHE A 253 -0.72 -1.19 5.50
N GLN A 254 -0.73 0.13 5.63
CA GLN A 254 0.30 1.11 5.94
C GLN A 254 -0.52 2.33 6.45
N VAL A 255 0.09 3.43 6.90
CA VAL A 255 -0.66 4.59 7.41
C VAL A 255 -1.43 5.28 6.28
N VAL A 256 -2.74 5.08 6.23
CA VAL A 256 -3.67 5.80 5.34
C VAL A 256 -4.12 7.12 5.96
N ASN A 257 -4.56 8.08 5.14
CA ASN A 257 -5.06 9.41 5.57
C ASN A 257 -4.08 10.19 6.46
N HIS A 258 -2.82 10.07 6.09
CA HIS A 258 -1.65 10.80 6.55
C HIS A 258 -1.70 12.34 6.41
N GLY A 259 -2.85 12.95 6.08
CA GLY A 259 -3.00 14.39 5.85
C GLY A 259 -2.43 14.93 4.52
N VAL A 260 -1.52 14.21 3.88
CA VAL A 260 -1.03 14.50 2.51
C VAL A 260 -2.11 14.16 1.46
N SER A 261 -2.43 15.07 0.54
CA SER A 261 -3.44 14.80 -0.50
C SER A 261 -2.93 13.82 -1.55
N GLN A 262 -3.83 13.00 -2.12
CA GLN A 262 -3.48 12.06 -3.18
C GLN A 262 -3.04 12.76 -4.48
N GLU A 263 -3.63 13.93 -4.78
CA GLU A 263 -3.16 14.81 -5.85
C GLU A 263 -1.70 15.22 -5.64
N LEU A 264 -1.32 15.63 -4.43
CA LEU A 264 0.06 15.98 -4.08
C LEU A 264 1.01 14.78 -4.15
N LEU A 265 0.59 13.58 -3.75
CA LEU A 265 1.37 12.35 -3.92
C LEU A 265 1.56 11.99 -5.41
N GLN A 266 0.54 12.20 -6.23
CA GLN A 266 0.56 11.93 -7.67
C GLN A 266 1.40 12.97 -8.42
N ASN A 267 1.28 14.25 -8.08
CA ASN A 267 2.11 15.34 -8.61
C ASN A 267 3.56 15.12 -8.23
N LEU A 268 3.88 14.87 -6.95
CA LEU A 268 5.25 14.55 -6.52
C LEU A 268 5.80 13.30 -7.24
N ARG A 269 4.98 12.28 -7.48
CA ARG A 269 5.39 11.10 -8.25
C ARG A 269 5.61 11.44 -9.74
N HIS A 270 4.78 12.28 -10.33
CA HIS A 270 4.92 12.74 -11.72
C HIS A 270 6.24 13.51 -11.88
N GLU A 271 6.46 14.54 -11.07
CA GLU A 271 7.69 15.33 -11.02
C GLU A 271 8.92 14.45 -10.74
N GLN A 272 8.83 13.47 -9.82
CA GLN A 272 9.87 12.48 -9.58
C GLN A 272 10.22 11.67 -10.85
N MET A 273 9.21 11.24 -11.62
CA MET A 273 9.43 10.48 -12.86
C MET A 273 10.05 11.36 -13.94
N GLU A 274 9.60 12.60 -14.13
CA GLU A 274 10.20 13.54 -15.09
C GLU A 274 11.67 13.84 -14.76
N VAL A 275 12.01 14.06 -13.48
CA VAL A 275 13.41 14.19 -13.06
C VAL A 275 14.24 12.97 -13.45
N PHE A 276 13.77 11.76 -13.13
CA PHE A 276 14.54 10.54 -13.42
C PHE A 276 14.64 10.19 -14.91
N ARG A 277 13.77 10.74 -15.78
CA ARG A 277 13.86 10.58 -17.25
C ARG A 277 15.02 11.32 -17.91
N ASN A 278 15.57 12.36 -17.26
CA ASN A 278 16.79 13.03 -17.72
C ASN A 278 17.95 12.03 -17.85
N SER A 279 18.92 12.31 -18.71
CA SER A 279 20.05 11.41 -18.91
C SER A 279 20.91 11.30 -17.64
N PHE A 280 21.61 10.17 -17.49
CA PHE A 280 22.56 10.00 -16.38
C PHE A 280 23.61 11.13 -16.36
N ALA A 281 24.13 11.52 -17.52
CA ALA A 281 25.14 12.57 -17.69
C ALA A 281 24.64 13.99 -17.38
N GLU A 282 23.33 14.21 -17.31
CA GLU A 282 22.73 15.45 -16.82
C GLU A 282 22.53 15.39 -15.30
N LYS A 283 21.93 14.31 -14.80
CA LYS A 283 21.67 14.10 -13.36
C LYS A 283 22.95 14.02 -12.52
N SER A 284 24.06 13.57 -13.11
CA SER A 284 25.37 13.47 -12.45
C SER A 284 26.20 14.75 -12.48
N ARG A 285 25.68 15.88 -13.01
CA ARG A 285 26.39 17.17 -12.96
C ARG A 285 26.35 17.73 -11.55
N GLU A 286 27.45 18.35 -11.13
CA GLU A 286 27.65 18.90 -9.78
C GLU A 286 26.60 19.95 -9.35
N ASN A 287 25.93 20.58 -10.32
CA ASN A 287 24.93 21.63 -10.13
C ASN A 287 23.54 21.29 -10.69
N PHE A 288 23.21 20.00 -10.94
CA PHE A 288 21.90 19.62 -11.45
C PHE A 288 20.77 20.07 -10.50
N LEU A 289 19.72 20.70 -11.04
CA LEU A 289 18.66 21.41 -10.29
C LEU A 289 19.16 22.55 -9.36
N ASN A 290 20.38 23.04 -9.55
CA ASN A 290 21.09 23.94 -8.63
C ASN A 290 21.25 23.39 -7.19
N LEU A 291 21.29 22.05 -7.07
CA LEU A 291 21.50 21.34 -5.81
C LEU A 291 22.99 21.01 -5.59
N PRO A 292 23.44 20.82 -4.34
CA PRO A 292 24.82 20.41 -4.05
C PRO A 292 25.21 19.06 -4.69
N PRO A 293 26.50 18.81 -5.03
CA PRO A 293 26.94 17.58 -5.70
C PRO A 293 26.55 16.28 -4.97
N ARG A 294 26.48 16.32 -3.64
CA ARG A 294 26.07 15.23 -2.75
C ARG A 294 24.59 14.81 -2.89
N SER A 295 23.78 15.52 -3.67
CA SER A 295 22.34 15.33 -3.74
C SER A 295 21.92 14.20 -4.67
N TYR A 296 22.63 13.92 -5.76
CA TYR A 296 22.36 12.76 -6.62
C TYR A 296 23.28 11.58 -6.28
N ARG A 297 22.75 10.36 -6.35
CA ARG A 297 23.51 9.12 -6.15
C ARG A 297 23.01 8.02 -7.07
N TRP A 298 23.93 7.35 -7.76
CA TRP A 298 23.70 6.06 -8.40
C TRP A 298 24.49 4.98 -7.67
N GLY A 299 23.77 3.96 -7.19
CA GLY A 299 24.30 2.82 -6.47
C GLY A 299 25.30 3.15 -5.36
N ASN A 300 26.49 2.57 -5.44
CA ASN A 300 27.58 2.83 -4.49
C ASN A 300 28.89 3.00 -5.28
N PRO A 301 29.37 4.25 -5.50
CA PRO A 301 30.61 4.51 -6.23
C PRO A 301 31.86 3.86 -5.62
N SER A 302 31.82 3.51 -4.33
CA SER A 302 32.91 2.87 -3.59
C SER A 302 32.74 1.35 -3.42
N ALA A 303 31.79 0.72 -4.13
CA ALA A 303 31.56 -0.72 -4.03
C ALA A 303 32.72 -1.53 -4.64
N THR A 304 33.23 -2.49 -3.87
CA THR A 304 34.30 -3.41 -4.29
C THR A 304 33.78 -4.76 -4.78
N ASN A 305 32.51 -5.08 -4.51
CA ASN A 305 31.87 -6.34 -4.89
C ASN A 305 30.34 -6.18 -5.05
N LEU A 306 29.68 -7.18 -5.67
CA LEU A 306 28.24 -7.14 -5.97
C LEU A 306 27.33 -6.94 -4.74
N THR A 307 27.72 -7.44 -3.57
CA THR A 307 26.94 -7.29 -2.32
C THR A 307 27.03 -5.90 -1.71
N GLN A 308 27.93 -5.04 -2.19
CA GLN A 308 28.04 -3.63 -1.81
C GLN A 308 27.35 -2.68 -2.80
N ILE A 309 26.71 -3.20 -3.86
CA ILE A 309 26.01 -2.42 -4.88
C ILE A 309 24.53 -2.30 -4.53
N SER A 310 24.01 -1.07 -4.57
CA SER A 310 22.57 -0.80 -4.65
C SER A 310 22.19 -0.55 -6.12
N TRP A 311 21.20 -1.27 -6.65
CA TRP A 311 20.68 -1.08 -8.01
C TRP A 311 19.59 -0.01 -8.03
N SER A 312 19.99 1.22 -7.70
CA SER A 312 19.09 2.35 -7.50
C SER A 312 19.71 3.70 -7.82
N GLU A 313 18.92 4.60 -8.39
CA GLU A 313 19.16 6.05 -8.35
C GLU A 313 18.45 6.65 -7.13
N ALA A 314 19.05 7.65 -6.49
CA ALA A 314 18.41 8.43 -5.45
C ALA A 314 18.80 9.92 -5.50
N PHE A 315 17.82 10.79 -5.25
CA PHE A 315 18.06 12.18 -4.86
C PHE A 315 17.87 12.31 -3.36
N HIS A 316 18.93 12.65 -2.63
CA HIS A 316 18.90 12.91 -1.19
C HIS A 316 18.87 14.43 -0.94
N LEU A 317 17.68 14.91 -0.61
CA LEU A 317 17.32 16.31 -0.54
C LEU A 317 17.28 16.77 0.91
N PHE A 318 18.08 17.77 1.25
CA PHE A 318 17.96 18.50 2.51
C PHE A 318 16.94 19.63 2.29
N LEU A 319 15.90 19.71 3.11
CA LEU A 319 14.77 20.61 2.79
C LEU A 319 15.15 22.10 2.66
N PRO A 320 16.11 22.67 3.43
CA PRO A 320 16.61 24.02 3.19
C PRO A 320 17.33 24.24 1.84
N ASP A 321 17.90 23.19 1.23
CA ASP A 321 18.57 23.31 -0.08
C ASP A 321 17.56 23.42 -1.24
N ILE A 322 16.29 23.04 -1.04
CA ILE A 322 15.20 23.12 -2.05
C ILE A 322 14.92 24.56 -2.49
N ALA A 323 15.13 25.54 -1.60
CA ALA A 323 14.95 26.96 -1.91
C ALA A 323 15.91 27.49 -3.00
N ARG A 324 16.97 26.74 -3.34
CA ARG A 324 17.95 27.07 -4.39
C ARG A 324 17.53 26.65 -5.79
N MET A 325 16.51 25.79 -5.91
CA MET A 325 16.05 25.30 -7.20
C MET A 325 15.51 26.45 -8.05
N GLU A 326 16.01 26.54 -9.28
CA GLU A 326 15.70 27.57 -10.26
C GLU A 326 14.24 27.50 -10.74
N ASP A 327 13.71 28.64 -11.20
CA ASP A 327 12.30 28.80 -11.62
C ASP A 327 11.85 27.79 -12.69
N GLN A 328 12.76 27.33 -13.54
CA GLN A 328 12.51 26.26 -14.53
C GLN A 328 12.16 24.89 -13.92
N HIS A 329 12.33 24.72 -12.61
CA HIS A 329 11.96 23.53 -11.83
C HIS A 329 10.89 23.82 -10.76
N GLN A 330 10.14 24.91 -10.91
CA GLN A 330 9.14 25.36 -9.92
C GLN A 330 8.09 24.29 -9.57
N SER A 331 7.62 23.48 -10.53
CA SER A 331 6.60 22.45 -10.28
C SER A 331 7.09 21.35 -9.32
N LEU A 332 8.27 20.80 -9.59
CA LEU A 332 8.98 19.87 -8.73
C LEU A 332 9.25 20.46 -7.34
N ARG A 333 9.77 21.70 -7.31
CA ARG A 333 10.04 22.42 -6.06
C ARG A 333 8.78 22.54 -5.19
N SER A 334 7.70 23.08 -5.74
CA SER A 334 6.43 23.25 -5.02
C SER A 334 5.80 21.91 -4.61
N SER A 335 5.95 20.85 -5.41
CA SER A 335 5.50 19.49 -5.03
C SER A 335 6.27 18.93 -3.83
N ILE A 336 7.59 19.17 -3.75
CA ILE A 336 8.43 18.77 -2.62
C ILE A 336 8.07 19.59 -1.36
N GLU A 337 7.95 20.91 -1.49
CA GLU A 337 7.59 21.82 -0.40
C GLU A 337 6.21 21.48 0.19
N ALA A 338 5.20 21.26 -0.66
CA ALA A 338 3.86 20.88 -0.21
C ALA A 338 3.82 19.49 0.45
N PHE A 339 4.55 18.50 -0.08
CA PHE A 339 4.63 17.17 0.54
C PHE A 339 5.30 17.22 1.92
N ALA A 340 6.41 17.96 2.04
CA ALA A 340 7.09 18.18 3.31
C ALA A 340 6.17 18.86 4.34
N SER A 341 5.41 19.88 3.92
CA SER A 341 4.44 20.58 4.75
C SER A 341 3.35 19.64 5.29
N ALA A 342 2.81 18.76 4.45
CA ALA A 342 1.72 17.87 4.85
C ALA A 342 2.16 16.64 5.67
N VAL A 343 3.39 16.13 5.48
CA VAL A 343 3.89 14.94 6.19
C VAL A 343 4.50 15.26 7.57
N THR A 344 4.95 16.51 7.79
CA THR A 344 5.58 16.93 9.06
C THR A 344 4.62 16.80 10.27
N PRO A 345 3.36 17.30 10.24
CA PRO A 345 2.43 17.17 11.37
C PRO A 345 2.02 15.72 11.69
N LEU A 346 2.11 14.81 10.72
CA LEU A 346 1.91 13.38 10.95
C LEU A 346 3.08 12.79 11.76
N ALA A 347 4.31 13.10 11.37
CA ALA A 347 5.50 12.65 12.09
C ALA A 347 5.47 13.13 13.55
N GLU A 348 5.13 14.40 13.77
CA GLU A 348 4.96 14.99 15.10
C GLU A 348 3.91 14.27 15.94
N ARG A 349 2.73 13.96 15.37
CA ARG A 349 1.65 13.24 16.08
C ARG A 349 2.04 11.83 16.46
N LEU A 350 2.72 11.10 15.58
CA LEU A 350 3.20 9.74 15.85
C LEU A 350 4.28 9.75 16.94
N VAL A 351 5.25 10.66 16.83
CA VAL A 351 6.27 10.91 17.86
C VAL A 351 5.64 11.27 19.20
N GLN A 352 4.58 12.10 19.22
CA GLN A 352 3.86 12.46 20.45
C GLN A 352 3.24 11.24 21.15
N ILE A 353 2.57 10.36 20.40
CA ILE A 353 1.95 9.13 20.94
C ILE A 353 3.03 8.19 21.50
N LEU A 354 4.12 8.00 20.75
CA LEU A 354 5.21 7.11 21.17
C LEU A 354 5.96 7.65 22.40
N ALA A 355 6.20 8.96 22.46
CA ALA A 355 6.91 9.64 23.56
C ALA A 355 6.21 9.48 24.92
N GLN A 356 4.87 9.43 24.94
CA GLN A 356 4.08 9.30 26.17
C GLN A 356 4.37 8.01 26.96
N LYS A 357 4.74 6.90 26.31
CA LYS A 357 5.07 5.64 27.00
C LYS A 357 6.51 5.57 27.51
N VAL A 358 7.40 6.45 27.02
CA VAL A 358 8.85 6.47 27.35
C VAL A 358 9.25 7.64 28.25
N ASN A 359 8.29 8.38 28.82
CA ASN A 359 8.51 9.55 29.68
C ASN A 359 9.36 10.68 29.06
N ILE A 360 9.41 10.79 27.73
CA ILE A 360 10.05 11.91 27.05
C ILE A 360 9.03 13.04 26.92
N LYS A 361 9.39 14.25 27.36
CA LYS A 361 8.54 15.43 27.18
C LYS A 361 8.39 15.74 25.70
N PHE A 362 7.15 15.93 25.23
CA PHE A 362 6.90 16.28 23.83
C PHE A 362 7.62 17.58 23.41
N SER A 363 7.84 18.52 24.33
CA SER A 363 8.57 19.77 24.06
C SER A 363 9.99 19.54 23.54
N TYR A 364 10.67 18.46 23.96
CA TYR A 364 12.00 18.10 23.44
C TYR A 364 12.00 17.98 21.90
N PHE A 365 10.96 17.37 21.32
CA PHE A 365 10.85 17.22 19.87
C PHE A 365 10.49 18.55 19.20
N GLN A 366 9.63 19.36 19.82
CA GLN A 366 9.28 20.71 19.33
C GLN A 366 10.47 21.69 19.35
N GLU A 367 11.37 21.55 20.33
CA GLU A 367 12.56 22.38 20.49
C GLU A 367 13.71 21.94 19.56
N ASN A 368 13.79 20.65 19.21
CA ASN A 368 14.92 20.08 18.48
C ASN A 368 14.64 19.65 17.04
N CYS A 369 13.38 19.54 16.60
CA CYS A 369 13.01 19.10 15.25
C CYS A 369 12.20 20.19 14.53
N SER A 370 12.42 20.34 13.22
CA SER A 370 11.60 21.19 12.36
C SER A 370 11.67 20.71 10.90
N ALA A 371 10.84 21.26 10.02
CA ALA A 371 10.98 21.01 8.58
C ALA A 371 12.41 21.29 8.06
N HIS A 372 13.12 22.29 8.63
CA HIS A 372 14.48 22.66 8.22
C HIS A 372 15.59 21.70 8.70
N THR A 373 15.29 20.75 9.58
CA THR A 373 16.23 19.70 10.00
C THR A 373 16.03 18.37 9.28
N CYS A 374 14.92 18.24 8.55
CA CYS A 374 14.48 17.00 7.93
C CYS A 374 15.02 16.82 6.51
N PHE A 375 14.99 15.57 6.04
CA PHE A 375 15.47 15.17 4.71
C PHE A 375 14.35 14.45 3.96
N LEU A 376 14.39 14.55 2.64
CA LEU A 376 13.55 13.78 1.73
C LEU A 376 14.44 12.99 0.77
N ARG A 377 14.07 11.76 0.43
CA ARG A 377 14.80 10.94 -0.54
C ARG A 377 13.86 10.42 -1.62
N LEU A 378 14.01 10.91 -2.85
CA LEU A 378 13.37 10.36 -4.04
C LEU A 378 14.23 9.18 -4.51
N ASN A 379 13.65 7.99 -4.68
CA ASN A 379 14.36 6.78 -5.11
C ASN A 379 13.74 6.22 -6.39
N ARG A 380 14.58 5.70 -7.29
CA ARG A 380 14.21 4.89 -8.45
C ARG A 380 15.02 3.61 -8.48
N TYR A 381 14.38 2.48 -8.73
CA TYR A 381 14.99 1.17 -8.87
C TYR A 381 14.64 0.63 -10.27
N PRO A 382 15.58 0.69 -11.23
CA PRO A 382 15.34 0.17 -12.58
C PRO A 382 15.13 -1.35 -12.58
N PRO A 383 14.56 -1.94 -13.65
CA PRO A 383 14.53 -3.39 -13.82
C PRO A 383 15.97 -3.94 -13.77
N CYS A 384 16.14 -5.04 -13.06
CA CYS A 384 17.45 -5.61 -12.76
C CYS A 384 17.59 -7.00 -13.40
N PRO A 385 18.44 -7.17 -14.43
CA PRO A 385 18.70 -8.48 -15.00
C PRO A 385 19.42 -9.42 -14.01
N LEU A 386 20.00 -8.86 -12.94
CA LEU A 386 20.70 -9.57 -11.86
C LEU A 386 19.92 -9.54 -10.53
N HIS A 387 18.58 -9.40 -10.57
CA HIS A 387 17.73 -9.30 -9.38
C HIS A 387 17.95 -10.39 -8.32
N SER A 388 18.39 -11.60 -8.70
CA SER A 388 18.72 -12.68 -7.77
C SER A 388 20.13 -12.59 -7.14
N ARG A 389 20.87 -11.50 -7.40
CA ARG A 389 22.28 -11.29 -7.00
C ARG A 389 22.65 -9.89 -6.50
N VAL A 390 21.82 -8.87 -6.73
CA VAL A 390 22.04 -7.50 -6.25
C VAL A 390 20.78 -6.92 -5.60
N PHE A 391 20.97 -6.08 -4.59
CA PHE A 391 19.88 -5.39 -3.90
C PHE A 391 19.47 -4.14 -4.67
N GLY A 392 18.20 -3.76 -4.62
CA GLY A 392 17.77 -2.41 -4.96
C GLY A 392 18.35 -1.39 -3.97
N LEU A 393 18.24 -1.67 -2.66
CA LEU A 393 18.88 -0.91 -1.58
C LEU A 393 19.35 -1.90 -0.50
N LEU A 394 20.59 -1.71 -0.03
CA LEU A 394 21.24 -2.62 0.92
C LEU A 394 20.53 -2.70 2.30
N PRO A 395 20.73 -3.81 3.05
CA PRO A 395 20.32 -3.94 4.44
C PRO A 395 20.83 -2.79 5.35
N HIS A 396 19.93 -1.98 5.91
CA HIS A 396 20.29 -0.87 6.80
C HIS A 396 19.20 -0.55 7.85
N THR A 397 19.53 0.25 8.85
CA THR A 397 18.56 0.97 9.69
C THR A 397 18.56 2.45 9.32
N ASP A 398 17.51 3.19 9.68
CA ASP A 398 17.46 4.64 9.46
C ASP A 398 18.07 5.41 10.61
N SER A 399 18.90 6.42 10.29
CA SER A 399 19.52 7.30 11.30
C SER A 399 18.59 8.42 11.82
N SER A 400 17.27 8.31 11.61
CA SER A 400 16.25 9.32 11.95
C SER A 400 15.64 9.08 13.34
N PHE A 401 14.68 9.92 13.75
CA PHE A 401 13.71 9.54 14.78
C PHE A 401 12.61 8.66 14.17
N LEU A 402 12.03 9.13 13.06
CA LEU A 402 10.95 8.46 12.36
C LEU A 402 11.16 8.61 10.85
N THR A 403 10.85 7.57 10.10
CA THR A 403 10.79 7.63 8.63
C THR A 403 9.36 7.37 8.17
N ILE A 404 8.92 8.12 7.17
CA ILE A 404 7.61 7.99 6.53
C ILE A 404 7.83 7.83 5.02
N LEU A 405 7.40 6.70 4.46
CA LEU A 405 7.72 6.24 3.11
C LEU A 405 6.45 6.12 2.24
N ASN A 406 6.37 6.95 1.20
CA ASN A 406 5.50 6.73 0.05
C ASN A 406 6.18 5.76 -0.93
N GLN A 407 5.45 4.80 -1.50
CA GLN A 407 5.99 3.86 -2.48
C GLN A 407 4.96 3.50 -3.56
N ASP A 408 5.43 3.13 -4.74
CA ASP A 408 4.56 2.57 -5.76
C ASP A 408 4.21 1.09 -5.50
N GLN A 409 3.57 0.46 -6.49
CA GLN A 409 2.89 -0.84 -6.35
C GLN A 409 3.77 -2.04 -6.73
N ILE A 410 5.06 -1.84 -7.02
CA ILE A 410 5.93 -2.87 -7.61
C ILE A 410 6.44 -3.90 -6.59
N GLY A 411 6.48 -3.55 -5.30
CA GLY A 411 7.00 -4.44 -4.24
C GLY A 411 8.38 -4.02 -3.76
N GLY A 412 9.22 -4.99 -3.43
CA GLY A 412 10.66 -4.79 -3.21
C GLY A 412 11.09 -4.50 -1.78
N LEU A 413 10.34 -3.74 -0.98
CA LEU A 413 10.70 -3.45 0.41
C LEU A 413 10.63 -4.72 1.28
N GLN A 414 11.65 -4.95 2.11
CA GLN A 414 11.68 -6.04 3.09
C GLN A 414 12.23 -5.55 4.44
N LEU A 415 11.70 -6.06 5.55
CA LEU A 415 12.15 -5.79 6.91
C LEU A 415 12.67 -7.06 7.59
N MET A 416 13.56 -6.91 8.57
CA MET A 416 14.09 -8.00 9.40
C MET A 416 13.27 -8.13 10.68
N LYS A 417 12.70 -9.30 10.93
CA LYS A 417 11.95 -9.65 12.15
C LYS A 417 12.37 -11.05 12.59
N ASP A 418 12.75 -11.20 13.86
CA ASP A 418 13.10 -12.48 14.49
C ASP A 418 14.13 -13.32 13.70
N GLY A 419 15.12 -12.63 13.11
CA GLY A 419 16.18 -13.25 12.28
C GLY A 419 15.78 -13.62 10.85
N LYS A 420 14.54 -13.33 10.44
CA LYS A 420 14.03 -13.54 9.07
C LYS A 420 13.80 -12.21 8.35
N TRP A 421 14.08 -12.20 7.05
CA TRP A 421 13.53 -11.19 6.16
C TRP A 421 12.03 -11.45 5.95
N ILE A 422 11.25 -10.36 5.87
CA ILE A 422 9.81 -10.35 5.60
C ILE A 422 9.53 -9.32 4.52
N SER A 423 8.76 -9.67 3.48
CA SER A 423 8.43 -8.71 2.42
C SER A 423 7.24 -7.82 2.79
N VAL A 424 7.45 -6.50 2.72
CA VAL A 424 6.40 -5.48 2.88
C VAL A 424 5.71 -5.28 1.54
N LYS A 425 4.45 -5.70 1.45
CA LYS A 425 3.62 -5.52 0.25
C LYS A 425 3.30 -3.99 0.11
N PRO A 426 3.16 -3.40 -1.11
CA PRO A 426 2.87 -1.97 -1.26
C PRO A 426 1.40 -1.61 -1.51
N ASN A 427 0.87 -0.57 -0.84
CA ASN A 427 -0.50 -0.06 -0.95
C ASN A 427 -0.51 1.28 -1.73
N PRO A 428 -1.51 1.60 -2.58
CA PRO A 428 -1.53 2.84 -3.37
C PRO A 428 -2.07 4.07 -2.62
N GLN A 429 -2.58 3.90 -1.41
CA GLN A 429 -3.29 4.92 -0.63
C GLN A 429 -2.62 5.24 0.72
N ALA A 430 -1.42 4.72 0.98
CA ALA A 430 -0.86 4.66 2.31
C ALA A 430 0.66 4.95 2.36
N LEU A 431 1.15 5.35 3.52
CA LEU A 431 2.56 5.58 3.82
C LEU A 431 3.06 4.54 4.82
N VAL A 432 4.19 3.92 4.54
CA VAL A 432 4.86 3.04 5.52
C VAL A 432 5.58 3.90 6.55
N VAL A 433 5.47 3.56 7.84
CA VAL A 433 6.16 4.25 8.94
C VAL A 433 7.12 3.28 9.59
N ASN A 434 8.35 3.74 9.88
CA ASN A 434 9.33 2.99 10.66
C ASN A 434 10.09 3.85 11.67
N ILE A 435 10.49 3.22 12.77
CA ILE A 435 11.29 3.81 13.85
C ILE A 435 12.77 3.89 13.40
N GLY A 436 13.43 5.02 13.69
CA GLY A 436 14.86 5.22 13.42
C GLY A 436 15.74 5.06 14.66
N ASP A 437 17.06 4.92 14.44
CA ASP A 437 18.09 4.70 15.47
C ASP A 437 17.99 5.71 16.63
N LEU A 438 17.75 6.99 16.33
CA LEU A 438 17.71 8.04 17.36
C LEU A 438 16.52 7.83 18.31
N PHE A 439 15.41 7.28 17.81
CA PHE A 439 14.22 7.03 18.62
C PHE A 439 14.37 5.75 19.43
N GLN A 440 15.05 4.74 18.89
CA GLN A 440 15.48 3.57 19.67
C GLN A 440 16.42 3.99 20.83
N ALA A 441 17.39 4.85 20.57
CA ALA A 441 18.34 5.33 21.58
C ALA A 441 17.65 6.14 22.69
N VAL A 442 16.84 7.14 22.35
CA VAL A 442 16.14 7.99 23.33
C VAL A 442 15.09 7.19 24.14
N SER A 443 14.45 6.18 23.51
CA SER A 443 13.53 5.24 24.17
C SER A 443 14.20 4.12 24.96
N ASN A 444 15.54 4.06 24.97
CA ASN A 444 16.33 3.06 25.70
C ASN A 444 15.98 1.61 25.29
N ASP A 445 15.94 1.36 23.97
CA ASP A 445 15.54 0.09 23.34
C ASP A 445 14.07 -0.34 23.57
N MET A 446 13.19 0.55 24.06
CA MET A 446 11.75 0.23 24.13
C MET A 446 11.10 0.13 22.74
N TYR A 447 11.60 0.86 21.74
CA TYR A 447 11.14 0.78 20.35
C TYR A 447 12.28 0.39 19.41
N ILE A 448 11.99 -0.45 18.43
CA ILE A 448 13.02 -1.11 17.60
C ILE A 448 13.17 -0.37 16.26
N SER A 449 14.39 0.09 15.94
CA SER A 449 14.75 0.47 14.57
C SER A 449 15.07 -0.78 13.75
N ALA A 450 14.03 -1.32 13.11
CA ALA A 450 14.15 -2.56 12.36
C ALA A 450 15.00 -2.41 11.09
N LYS A 451 15.95 -3.33 10.91
CA LYS A 451 16.81 -3.40 9.73
C LYS A 451 15.96 -3.74 8.50
N HIS A 452 16.11 -3.00 7.40
CA HIS A 452 15.30 -3.15 6.20
C HIS A 452 16.15 -3.02 4.92
N GLN A 453 15.64 -3.54 3.80
CA GLN A 453 16.30 -3.57 2.49
C GLN A 453 15.27 -3.41 1.36
N VAL A 454 15.73 -3.19 0.13
CA VAL A 454 14.90 -3.26 -1.08
C VAL A 454 15.53 -4.27 -2.04
N VAL A 455 14.77 -5.25 -2.54
CA VAL A 455 15.26 -6.21 -3.56
C VAL A 455 15.13 -5.66 -4.97
N GLY A 456 15.94 -6.16 -5.91
CA GLY A 456 15.87 -5.77 -7.32
C GLY A 456 14.58 -6.25 -8.00
N GLY A 457 13.93 -5.39 -8.79
CA GLY A 457 12.76 -5.75 -9.60
C GLY A 457 13.14 -6.48 -10.89
N VAL A 458 12.35 -7.46 -11.33
CA VAL A 458 12.70 -8.29 -12.52
C VAL A 458 12.28 -7.65 -13.84
N LYS A 459 11.12 -6.99 -13.88
CA LYS A 459 10.44 -6.58 -15.13
C LYS A 459 10.00 -5.12 -15.18
N GLU A 460 9.78 -4.50 -14.03
CA GLU A 460 9.19 -3.17 -13.90
C GLU A 460 10.06 -2.29 -13.00
N GLU A 461 10.10 -0.99 -13.28
CA GLU A 461 10.82 -0.02 -12.45
C GLU A 461 9.98 0.41 -11.24
N ARG A 462 10.62 0.52 -10.08
CA ARG A 462 10.00 0.93 -8.81
C ARG A 462 10.42 2.35 -8.42
N PHE A 463 9.50 3.13 -7.90
CA PHE A 463 9.73 4.45 -7.31
C PHE A 463 9.28 4.50 -5.84
N SER A 464 9.97 5.30 -5.03
CA SER A 464 9.51 5.63 -3.67
C SER A 464 10.06 6.97 -3.16
N VAL A 465 9.35 7.59 -2.23
CA VAL A 465 9.76 8.83 -1.56
C VAL A 465 9.78 8.62 -0.05
N ALA A 466 10.94 8.79 0.58
CA ALA A 466 11.10 8.68 2.03
C ALA A 466 11.30 10.06 2.65
N TYR A 467 10.50 10.42 3.65
CA TYR A 467 10.70 11.58 4.52
C TYR A 467 11.31 11.11 5.84
N PHE A 468 12.38 11.77 6.28
CA PHE A 468 13.10 11.44 7.50
C PHE A 468 12.94 12.58 8.51
N TYR A 469 12.22 12.32 9.59
CA TYR A 469 12.06 13.24 10.71
C TYR A 469 13.33 13.20 11.57
N ASN A 470 14.09 14.29 11.57
CA ASN A 470 15.42 14.39 12.21
C ASN A 470 15.52 15.64 13.08
N PRO A 471 16.33 15.61 14.14
CA PRO A 471 16.63 16.79 14.94
C PRO A 471 17.75 17.67 14.33
N ARG A 472 18.01 18.83 14.96
CA ARG A 472 19.21 19.65 14.73
C ARG A 472 20.49 18.84 15.02
N LYS A 473 21.62 19.19 14.40
CA LYS A 473 22.90 18.47 14.60
C LYS A 473 23.38 18.50 16.06
N ASP A 474 23.18 19.62 16.75
CA ASP A 474 23.56 19.84 18.14
C ASP A 474 22.56 19.24 19.16
N ALA A 475 21.44 18.69 18.69
CA ALA A 475 20.47 18.05 19.57
C ALA A 475 21.09 16.84 20.26
N VAL A 476 21.00 16.84 21.58
CA VAL A 476 21.45 15.76 22.45
C VAL A 476 20.45 14.60 22.38
N ILE A 477 20.96 13.39 22.16
CA ILE A 477 20.22 12.14 22.32
C ILE A 477 20.61 11.55 23.67
N GLU A 478 19.64 11.43 24.57
CA GLU A 478 19.80 10.79 25.88
C GLU A 478 18.48 10.20 26.36
N SER A 479 18.53 9.09 27.09
CA SER A 479 17.33 8.57 27.76
C SER A 479 17.26 9.04 29.21
N HIS A 480 16.04 9.30 29.69
CA HIS A 480 15.78 9.62 31.10
C HIS A 480 15.46 8.38 31.97
N MET A 481 15.73 7.17 31.44
CA MET A 481 15.60 5.91 32.16
C MET A 481 16.72 5.73 33.21
N LYS A 482 16.41 5.11 34.36
CA LYS A 482 17.34 4.95 35.50
C LYS A 482 18.67 4.25 35.16
N ARG A 483 18.67 3.40 34.13
CA ARG A 483 19.85 2.74 33.58
C ARG A 483 19.81 2.91 32.07
N ALA A 484 20.56 3.91 31.59
CA ALA A 484 20.75 4.11 30.16
C ALA A 484 21.53 2.94 29.55
N VAL A 485 21.17 2.55 28.33
CA VAL A 485 21.92 1.61 27.48
C VAL A 485 22.98 2.36 26.67
N TYR A 486 22.66 3.59 26.26
CA TYR A 486 23.50 4.43 25.43
C TYR A 486 24.11 5.59 26.22
N ARG A 487 25.33 5.97 25.87
CA ARG A 487 25.95 7.21 26.38
C ARG A 487 25.24 8.41 25.77
N LYS A 488 25.41 9.58 26.38
CA LYS A 488 24.98 10.85 25.77
C LYS A 488 25.79 11.11 24.49
N PHE A 489 25.12 11.47 23.40
CA PHE A 489 25.74 11.89 22.14
C PHE A 489 24.89 12.95 21.43
N THR A 490 25.44 13.59 20.39
CA THR A 490 24.67 14.50 19.51
C THR A 490 24.36 13.88 18.16
N PHE A 491 23.32 14.35 17.47
CA PHE A 491 23.02 13.86 16.11
C PHE A 491 24.18 14.14 15.11
N GLY A 492 24.92 15.24 15.28
CA GLY A 492 26.12 15.54 14.52
C GLY A 492 27.21 14.48 14.72
N GLU A 493 27.54 14.20 15.97
CA GLU A 493 28.48 13.14 16.37
C GLU A 493 28.06 11.77 15.84
N TYR A 494 26.77 11.42 15.92
CA TYR A 494 26.25 10.17 15.33
C TYR A 494 26.54 10.10 13.84
N ARG A 495 26.24 11.18 13.09
CA ARG A 495 26.48 11.23 11.64
C ARG A 495 27.96 11.15 11.27
N GLU A 496 28.82 11.84 12.00
CA GLU A 496 30.27 11.85 11.77
C GLU A 496 30.87 10.46 12.02
N GLN A 497 30.43 9.77 13.07
CA GLN A 497 30.84 8.39 13.34
C GLN A 497 30.34 7.41 12.27
N ILE A 498 29.09 7.54 11.79
CA ILE A 498 28.61 6.72 10.66
C ILE A 498 29.38 7.00 9.37
N GLU A 499 29.72 8.27 9.07
CA GLU A 499 30.51 8.60 7.90
C GLU A 499 31.92 8.00 7.97
N LYS A 500 32.53 7.99 9.16
CA LYS A 500 33.80 7.31 9.42
C LYS A 500 33.70 5.80 9.24
N ASP A 501 32.72 5.15 9.88
CA ASP A 501 32.51 3.70 9.78
C ASP A 501 32.32 3.24 8.32
N VAL A 502 31.52 3.97 7.54
CA VAL A 502 31.28 3.68 6.12
C VAL A 502 32.52 3.94 5.27
N LYS A 503 33.35 4.95 5.59
CA LYS A 503 34.64 5.19 4.91
C LYS A 503 35.68 4.11 5.21
N GLU A 504 35.71 3.58 6.44
CA GLU A 504 36.69 2.59 6.89
C GLU A 504 36.31 1.15 6.48
N THR A 505 35.01 0.82 6.48
CA THR A 505 34.53 -0.57 6.32
C THR A 505 33.58 -0.79 5.14
N GLY A 506 32.99 0.27 4.60
CA GLY A 506 31.88 0.21 3.65
C GLY A 506 30.50 0.06 4.32
N ASP A 507 30.45 -0.28 5.61
CA ASP A 507 29.22 -0.60 6.35
C ASP A 507 28.85 0.43 7.42
N LYS A 508 27.55 0.53 7.71
CA LYS A 508 27.02 1.33 8.83
C LYS A 508 27.01 0.48 10.10
N VAL A 509 27.84 0.83 11.09
CA VAL A 509 27.92 0.13 12.39
C VAL A 509 26.78 0.52 13.35
N GLY A 510 26.37 1.79 13.36
CA GLY A 510 25.16 2.23 14.06
C GLY A 510 25.33 2.50 15.58
N LEU A 511 24.22 2.36 16.30
CA LEU A 511 24.10 2.63 17.75
C LEU A 511 25.09 1.85 18.63
N SER A 512 25.65 0.74 18.16
CA SER A 512 26.63 -0.05 18.91
C SER A 512 27.93 0.72 19.24
N ARG A 513 28.25 1.79 18.48
CA ARG A 513 29.33 2.74 18.80
C ARG A 513 29.03 3.67 20.00
N PHE A 514 27.80 3.65 20.49
CA PHE A 514 27.26 4.59 21.47
C PHE A 514 26.72 3.90 22.74
N LEU A 515 27.00 2.61 22.93
CA LEU A 515 26.73 1.90 24.19
C LEU A 515 27.58 2.45 25.35
N LEU A 516 27.11 2.25 26.58
CA LEU A 516 27.81 2.56 27.83
C LEU A 516 28.75 1.43 28.30
#